data_AF-A0A9Y2N118-F1
#
_entry.id   AF-A0A9Y2N118-F1
#
_cell.length_a   1.000
_cell.length_b   1.000
_cell.length_c   1.000
_cell.angle_alpha   90.00
_cell.angle_beta   90.00
_cell.angle_gamma   90.00
#
_symmetry.space_group_name_H-M   'P 1'
#
loop_
_entity.id
_entity.type
_entity.pdbx_description
1 polymer ?
#
loop_
_entity_poly.entity_id
_entity_poly.type
_entity_poly.pdbx_seq_one_letter_code
_entity_poly.pdbx_strand_id
1 'polypeptide(L)' 'MRVLAELLDAEPDEVRVGLPVVAAFVRVDDELTLPAWRVAR' A
#
# COMPACT_ATOMS: atom_id res chain seq x y z
N MET A 1 10.37 -10.39 -7.81
CA MET A 1 10.55 -8.93 -7.71
C MET A 1 10.00 -8.47 -6.37
N ARG A 2 10.57 -7.42 -5.76
CA ARG A 2 10.04 -6.78 -4.54
C ARG A 2 10.00 -5.27 -4.80
N VAL A 3 8.97 -4.60 -4.28
CA VAL A 3 8.76 -3.16 -4.47
C VAL A 3 8.47 -2.53 -3.12
N LEU A 4 9.11 -1.40 -2.85
CA LEU A 4 8.84 -0.55 -1.69
C LEU A 4 7.71 0.41 -2.04
N ALA A 5 6.66 0.45 -1.22
CA ALA A 5 5.58 1.42 -1.29
C ALA A 5 4.86 1.49 0.08
N GLU A 6 4.06 2.53 0.28
CA GLU A 6 3.30 2.73 1.52
C GLU A 6 2.15 1.72 1.65
N LEU A 7 1.87 1.27 2.87
CA LEU A 7 0.65 0.51 3.20
C LEU A 7 -0.39 1.48 3.75
N LEU A 8 -1.51 1.59 3.07
CA LEU A 8 -2.60 2.50 3.42
C LEU A 8 -3.65 1.81 4.27
N ASP A 9 -4.38 2.62 5.04
CA ASP A 9 -5.61 2.22 5.73
C ASP A 9 -5.44 1.02 6.69
N ALA A 10 -4.24 0.88 7.27
CA ALA A 10 -3.88 -0.13 8.27
C ALA A 10 -3.28 0.52 9.50
N GLU A 11 -3.78 0.17 10.69
CA GLU A 11 -3.17 0.61 11.94
C GLU A 11 -1.85 -0.14 12.18
N PRO A 12 -0.84 0.49 12.83
CA PRO A 12 0.49 -0.11 12.99
C PRO A 12 0.49 -1.49 13.69
N ASP A 13 -0.47 -1.73 14.57
CA ASP A 13 -0.64 -2.98 15.31
C ASP A 13 -1.29 -4.11 14.48
N GLU A 14 -1.95 -3.79 13.37
CA GLU A 14 -2.44 -4.77 12.38
C GLU A 14 -1.29 -5.29 11.49
N VAL A 15 -0.20 -4.53 11.37
CA VAL A 15 0.90 -4.83 10.45
C VAL A 15 1.77 -5.97 10.98
N ARG A 16 1.78 -7.06 10.23
CA ARG A 16 2.59 -8.25 10.52
C ARG A 16 3.21 -8.81 9.25
N VAL A 17 4.36 -9.46 9.39
CA VAL A 17 5.00 -10.15 8.27
C VAL A 17 4.05 -11.20 7.70
N GLY A 18 3.88 -11.19 6.38
CA GLY A 18 2.96 -12.09 5.67
C GLY A 18 1.50 -11.62 5.65
N LEU A 19 1.19 -10.41 6.14
CA LEU A 19 -0.12 -9.80 5.95
C LEU A 19 -0.42 -9.67 4.44
N PRO A 20 -1.51 -10.27 3.93
CA PRO A 20 -1.86 -10.18 2.51
C PRO A 20 -2.22 -8.75 2.11
N VAL A 21 -1.67 -8.30 0.99
CA VAL A 21 -1.93 -6.96 0.44
C VAL A 21 -2.23 -7.03 -1.05
N VAL A 22 -2.97 -6.04 -1.54
CA VAL A 22 -3.22 -5.79 -2.96
C VAL A 22 -2.60 -4.47 -3.38
N ALA A 23 -2.14 -4.41 -4.63
CA ALA A 23 -1.59 -3.19 -5.20
C ALA A 23 -2.69 -2.12 -5.33
N ALA A 24 -2.33 -0.88 -5.00
CA ALA A 24 -3.14 0.31 -5.18
C ALA A 24 -2.30 1.39 -5.86
N PHE A 25 -2.98 2.39 -6.41
CA PHE A 25 -2.34 3.57 -6.99
C PHE A 25 -2.99 4.81 -6.37
N VAL A 26 -2.16 5.69 -5.84
CA VAL A 26 -2.59 6.94 -5.22
C VAL A 26 -2.21 8.09 -6.12
N ARG A 27 -3.20 8.91 -6.46
CA ARG A 27 -2.96 10.19 -7.12
C ARG A 27 -2.47 11.19 -6.08
N VAL A 28 -1.25 11.70 -6.24
CA VAL A 28 -0.68 12.72 -5.37
C VAL A 28 -1.14 14.09 -5.84
N ASP A 29 -1.07 14.33 -7.15
CA ASP A 29 -1.50 15.55 -7.82
C ASP A 29 -1.93 15.25 -9.27
N ASP A 30 -2.03 16.28 -10.10
CA ASP A 30 -2.49 16.13 -11.48
C ASP A 30 -1.49 15.40 -12.39
N GLU A 31 -0.22 15.35 -12.03
CA GLU A 31 0.87 14.82 -12.85
C GLU A 31 1.48 13.54 -12.27
N LEU A 32 1.29 13.28 -10.97
CA LEU A 32 1.93 12.18 -10.26
C LEU A 32 0.95 11.17 -9.68
N THR A 33 1.18 9.90 -10.02
CA THR A 33 0.53 8.73 -9.41
C THR A 33 1.59 7.77 -8.90
N LEU A 34 1.51 7.41 -7.62
CA LEU A 34 2.46 6.52 -6.96
C LEU A 34 1.81 5.16 -6.63
N PRO A 35 2.59 4.07 -6.63
CA PRO A 35 2.12 2.80 -6.14
C PRO A 35 1.97 2.82 -4.62
N ALA A 36 1.01 2.05 -4.12
CA ALA A 36 0.77 1.81 -2.72
C ALA A 36 0.25 0.38 -2.51
N TRP A 37 0.09 -0.02 -1.25
CA TRP A 37 -0.50 -1.27 -0.82
C TRP A 37 -1.77 -0.99 0.00
N ARG A 38 -2.74 -1.89 -0.10
CA ARG A 38 -3.89 -1.97 0.82
C ARG A 38 -4.01 -3.40 1.35
N VAL A 39 -4.50 -3.56 2.58
CA VAL A 39 -4.80 -4.89 3.12
C VAL A 39 -5.80 -5.59 2.21
N ALA A 40 -5.49 -6.83 1.84
CA ALA A 40 -6.42 -7.66 1.08
C ALA A 40 -7.55 -8.09 2.02
N ARG A 41 -8.71 -7.45 1.91
CA ARG A 41 -9.95 -7.82 2.59
C ARG A 41 -10.85 -8.60 1.63
#